data_AF-A0A6A3BKV8-F1
#
_entry.id   AF-A0A6A3BKV8-F1
#
_cell.length_a   1.000
_cell.length_b   1.000
_cell.length_c   1.000
_cell.angle_alpha   90.00
_cell.angle_beta   90.00
_cell.angle_gamma   90.00
#
_symmetry.space_group_name_H-M   'P 1'
#
loop_
_entity.id
_entity.type
_entity.pdbx_description
1 polymer ?
#
loop_
_entity_poly.entity_id
_entity_poly.type
_entity_poly.pdbx_seq_one_letter_code
_entity_poly.pdbx_strand_id
1 'polypeptide(L)'
;MLDYARSLFGSNSNIKVLTTTLLRKPAVPLQNYTISDIPERIPSSRMIACHTLPYPYAVFYCHTQKSETRLLRVSLGAENGDKVRAIAACHMDTSQWDLDHVSFRLLKIEPGSCPVCHFFPPDNLVWVSLSA
;
A
#
# COMPACT_ATOMS: atom_id res chain seq x y z
N MET A 1 0.20 -17.09 4.97
CA MET A 1 0.53 -15.92 4.11
C MET A 1 1.92 -16.02 3.49
N LEU A 2 2.98 -16.35 4.25
CA LEU A 2 4.33 -16.51 3.66
C LEU A 2 4.38 -17.56 2.56
N ASP A 3 3.75 -18.73 2.75
CA ASP A 3 3.75 -19.79 1.73
C ASP A 3 3.01 -19.37 0.44
N TYR A 4 1.94 -18.58 0.59
CA TYR A 4 1.23 -17.97 -0.55
C TYR A 4 2.10 -16.93 -1.27
N ALA A 5 2.83 -16.09 -0.52
CA ALA A 5 3.78 -15.15 -1.11
C ALA A 5 4.89 -15.89 -1.86
N ARG A 6 5.42 -16.99 -1.30
CA ARG A 6 6.41 -17.87 -1.96
C ARG A 6 5.85 -18.53 -3.21
N SER A 7 4.59 -18.98 -3.20
CA SER A 7 3.99 -19.59 -4.40
C SER A 7 3.85 -18.60 -5.56
N LEU A 8 3.69 -17.30 -5.27
CA LEU A 8 3.57 -16.26 -6.30
C LEU A 8 4.91 -15.63 -6.71
N PHE A 9 5.82 -15.43 -5.76
CA PHE A 9 7.11 -14.83 -6.03
C PHE A 9 8.16 -15.84 -6.48
N GLY A 10 7.98 -17.13 -6.17
CA GLY A 10 8.98 -18.19 -6.34
C GLY A 10 9.70 -18.49 -5.03
N SER A 11 10.15 -19.74 -4.86
CA SER A 11 10.74 -20.23 -3.62
C SER A 11 12.09 -19.60 -3.27
N ASN A 12 12.83 -19.09 -4.26
CA ASN A 12 14.17 -18.53 -4.09
C ASN A 12 14.19 -16.99 -4.00
N SER A 13 13.02 -16.37 -3.90
CA SER A 13 12.87 -14.92 -3.96
C SER A 13 13.20 -14.26 -2.62
N ASN A 14 13.84 -13.09 -2.64
CA ASN A 14 14.08 -12.31 -1.44
C ASN A 14 12.80 -11.58 -1.03
N ILE A 15 12.00 -12.26 -0.21
CA ILE A 15 10.69 -11.77 0.23
C ILE A 15 10.86 -10.86 1.45
N LYS A 16 10.27 -9.67 1.40
CA LYS A 16 10.10 -8.80 2.56
C LYS A 16 8.63 -8.42 2.77
N VAL A 17 8.29 -8.10 4.01
CA VAL A 17 7.00 -7.51 4.37
C VAL A 17 7.22 -6.05 4.71
N LEU A 18 6.39 -5.19 4.14
CA LEU A 18 6.35 -3.77 4.42
C LEU A 18 5.02 -3.45 5.11
N THR A 19 5.08 -2.58 6.10
CA THR A 19 3.91 -2.08 6.84
C THR A 19 4.06 -0.59 7.11
N THR A 20 2.94 0.10 7.25
CA THR A 20 2.95 1.49 7.73
C THR A 20 3.31 1.50 9.22
N THR A 21 4.36 2.23 9.58
CA THR A 21 4.85 2.30 10.96
C THR A 21 4.47 3.63 11.59
N LEU A 22 3.66 3.58 12.64
CA LEU A 22 3.42 4.70 13.54
C LEU A 22 4.65 4.83 14.47
N LEU A 23 5.34 5.97 14.47
CA LEU A 23 6.54 6.15 15.32
C LEU A 23 6.19 6.44 16.78
N ARG A 24 4.94 6.81 17.04
CA ARG A 24 4.34 6.99 18.37
C ARG A 24 2.88 6.53 18.30
N LYS A 25 2.30 6.15 19.43
CA LYS A 25 0.87 5.85 19.51
C LYS A 25 0.10 7.17 19.31
N PRO A 26 -0.79 7.27 18.29
CA PRO A 26 -1.54 8.50 18.06
C PRO A 26 -2.38 8.85 19.28
N ALA A 27 -2.37 10.12 19.67
CA ALA A 27 -3.19 10.61 20.76
C ALA A 27 -4.69 10.64 20.39
N VAL A 28 -4.99 10.76 19.09
CA VAL A 28 -6.35 10.84 18.55
C VAL A 28 -6.58 9.76 17.47
N PRO A 29 -7.81 9.23 17.32
CA PRO A 29 -8.12 8.19 16.34
C PRO A 29 -7.94 8.64 14.87
N LEU A 30 -8.20 9.91 14.57
CA LEU A 30 -8.11 10.51 13.25
C LEU A 30 -7.47 11.89 13.35
N GLN A 31 -6.54 12.18 12.44
CA GLN A 31 -5.89 13.47 12.33
C GLN A 31 -5.37 13.71 10.92
N ASN A 32 -5.10 14.99 10.62
CA ASN A 32 -4.48 15.40 9.38
C ASN A 32 -2.97 15.14 9.42
N TYR A 33 -2.44 14.75 8.27
CA TYR A 33 -1.02 14.55 8.07
C TYR A 33 -0.55 15.29 6.83
N THR A 34 0.67 15.80 6.89
CA THR A 34 1.38 16.42 5.78
C THR A 34 2.54 15.55 5.37
N ILE A 35 2.78 15.41 4.07
CA ILE A 35 3.98 14.74 3.55
C ILE A 35 5.18 15.62 3.91
N SER A 36 6.08 15.10 4.76
CA SER A 36 7.19 15.88 5.29
C SER A 36 8.46 15.81 4.45
N ASP A 37 8.62 14.74 3.67
CA ASP A 37 9.81 14.49 2.85
C ASP A 37 9.40 13.97 1.46
N ILE A 38 10.34 14.03 0.51
CA ILE A 38 10.14 13.47 -0.83
C ILE A 38 9.87 11.95 -0.71
N PRO A 39 8.77 11.42 -1.27
CA PRO A 39 8.48 10.00 -1.27
C PRO A 39 9.62 9.15 -1.89
N GLU A 40 10.09 8.15 -1.15
CA GLU A 40 11.14 7.23 -1.60
C GLU A 40 10.51 6.05 -2.36
N ARG A 41 10.94 5.80 -3.60
CA ARG A 41 10.49 4.63 -4.37
C ARG A 41 11.13 3.36 -3.82
N ILE A 42 10.31 2.35 -3.54
CA ILE A 42 10.78 1.03 -3.10
C ILE A 42 10.96 0.14 -4.34
N PRO A 43 12.19 -0.23 -4.71
CA PRO A 43 12.42 -1.13 -5.84
C PRO A 43 11.86 -2.52 -5.53
N SER A 44 10.83 -2.91 -6.28
CA SER A 44 10.20 -4.22 -6.19
C SER A 44 9.74 -4.65 -7.57
N SER A 45 9.89 -5.94 -7.87
CA SER A 45 9.45 -6.53 -9.14
C SER A 45 8.00 -6.98 -9.09
N ARG A 46 7.55 -7.43 -7.90
CA ARG A 46 6.20 -7.91 -7.63
C ARG A 46 5.81 -7.55 -6.20
N MET A 47 4.51 -7.32 -6.01
CA MET A 47 3.92 -7.11 -4.69
C MET A 47 2.59 -7.86 -4.52
N ILE A 48 2.26 -8.19 -3.27
CA ILE A 48 0.95 -8.65 -2.83
C ILE A 48 0.51 -7.71 -1.72
N ALA A 49 -0.58 -6.99 -1.95
CA ALA A 49 -1.23 -6.16 -0.94
C ALA A 49 -2.22 -7.03 -0.16
N CYS A 50 -2.15 -7.00 1.17
CA CYS A 50 -3.07 -7.70 2.06
C CYS A 50 -3.70 -6.71 3.03
N HIS A 51 -5.03 -6.58 2.95
CA HIS A 51 -5.82 -5.65 3.74
C HIS A 51 -6.56 -6.40 4.84
N THR A 52 -6.54 -5.87 6.06
CA THR A 52 -7.36 -6.39 7.16
C THR A 52 -8.84 -6.20 6.83
N LEU A 53 -9.64 -7.21 7.15
CA LEU A 53 -11.10 -7.12 7.11
C LEU A 53 -11.63 -6.86 8.53
N PRO A 54 -12.74 -6.12 8.67
CA PRO A 54 -13.38 -5.86 9.97
C PRO A 54 -14.08 -7.13 10.47
N TYR A 55 -13.30 -8.10 10.92
CA TYR A 55 -13.76 -9.41 11.37
C TYR A 55 -13.16 -9.72 12.76
N PRO A 56 -13.84 -10.49 13.63
CA PRO A 56 -13.32 -10.81 14.98
C PRO A 56 -12.00 -11.59 15.00
N TYR A 57 -11.62 -12.17 13.86
CA TYR A 57 -10.38 -12.91 13.66
C TYR A 57 -9.50 -12.23 12.61
N ALA A 58 -8.20 -12.52 12.63
CA ALA A 58 -7.24 -11.99 11.67
C ALA A 58 -7.50 -12.55 10.26
N VAL A 59 -8.33 -11.86 9.48
CA VAL A 59 -8.65 -12.18 8.09
C VAL A 59 -8.13 -11.07 7.20
N PHE A 60 -7.40 -11.47 6.15
CA PHE A 60 -6.82 -10.56 5.18
C PHE A 60 -7.40 -10.80 3.79
N TYR A 61 -7.88 -9.74 3.15
CA TYR A 61 -8.14 -9.71 1.72
C TYR A 61 -6.84 -9.35 0.99
N CYS A 62 -6.27 -10.31 0.27
CA CYS A 62 -5.02 -10.10 -0.47
C CYS A 62 -5.27 -10.02 -1.98
N HIS A 63 -4.56 -9.12 -2.66
CA HIS A 63 -4.61 -9.00 -4.12
C HIS A 63 -3.25 -8.64 -4.72
N THR A 64 -3.13 -8.87 -6.03
CA THR A 64 -1.99 -8.47 -6.86
C THR A 64 -2.50 -7.68 -8.05
N GLN A 65 -1.78 -6.64 -8.45
CA GLN A 65 -2.09 -5.90 -9.67
C GLN A 65 -1.18 -6.37 -10.81
N LYS A 66 -1.76 -6.65 -11.98
CA LYS A 66 -0.98 -7.04 -13.18
C LYS A 66 -0.24 -5.84 -13.78
N SER A 67 -0.88 -4.67 -13.79
CA SER A 67 -0.30 -3.43 -14.29
C SER A 67 0.76 -2.86 -13.34
N GLU A 68 1.62 -1.98 -13.87
CA GLU A 68 2.70 -1.37 -13.09
C GLU A 68 2.14 -0.70 -11.83
N THR A 69 2.66 -1.12 -10.67
CA THR A 69 2.38 -0.50 -9.38
C THR A 69 3.68 -0.01 -8.78
N ARG A 70 3.72 1.26 -8.38
CA ARG A 70 4.88 1.86 -7.70
C ARG A 70 4.63 1.87 -6.20
N LEU A 71 5.52 1.23 -5.46
CA LEU A 71 5.54 1.32 -4.00
C LEU A 71 6.40 2.49 -3.55
N LEU A 72 5.87 3.23 -2.59
CA LEU A 72 6.50 4.41 -2.02
C LEU A 72 6.57 4.27 -0.50
N ARG A 73 7.70 4.68 0.07
CA ARG A 73 7.82 4.99 1.48
C ARG A 73 7.66 6.50 1.64
N VAL A 74 6.70 6.90 2.46
CA VAL A 74 6.31 8.30 2.64
C VAL A 74 6.43 8.68 4.10
N SER A 75 7.18 9.74 4.38
CA SER A 75 7.20 10.36 5.71
C SER A 75 6.00 11.29 5.84
N LEU A 76 5.17 11.04 6.86
CA LEU A 76 4.03 11.86 7.20
C LEU A 76 4.24 12.49 8.59
N GLY A 77 3.98 13.79 8.71
CA GLY A 77 4.01 14.54 9.97
C GLY A 77 2.65 15.18 10.25
N ALA A 78 2.17 15.05 11.49
CA ALA A 78 0.99 15.75 11.98
C ALA A 78 1.38 16.98 12.80
N GLU A 79 0.45 17.93 12.96
CA GLU A 79 0.67 19.18 13.70
C GLU A 79 1.01 18.95 15.18
N ASN A 80 0.50 17.87 15.78
CA ASN A 80 0.79 17.47 17.15
C ASN A 80 2.19 16.84 17.33
N GLY A 81 2.99 16.77 16.26
CA GLY A 81 4.32 16.17 16.25
C GLY A 81 4.34 14.65 16.04
N ASP A 82 3.19 14.00 15.83
CA ASP A 82 3.16 12.59 15.44
C ASP A 82 3.81 12.39 14.07
N LYS A 83 4.56 11.30 13.94
CA LYS A 83 5.23 10.92 12.69
C LYS A 83 4.87 9.50 12.29
N VAL A 84 4.66 9.31 11.00
CA VAL A 84 4.34 8.01 10.40
C VAL A 84 5.25 7.77 9.22
N ARG A 85 5.84 6.57 9.16
CA ARG A 85 6.47 6.06 7.94
C ARG A 85 5.45 5.21 7.22
N ALA A 86 4.73 5.81 6.29
CA ALA A 86 3.66 5.15 5.56
C ALA A 86 4.19 4.41 4.34
N ILE A 87 3.54 3.29 4.04
CA ILE A 87 3.65 2.63 2.74
C ILE A 87 2.48 3.11 1.90
N ALA A 88 2.77 3.48 0.66
CA ALA A 88 1.76 3.82 -0.34
C ALA A 88 2.00 3.00 -1.61
N ALA A 89 0.93 2.70 -2.32
CA ALA A 89 0.98 2.19 -3.69
C ALA A 89 0.37 3.22 -4.63
N CYS A 90 0.96 3.35 -5.82
CA CYS A 90 0.40 4.05 -6.95
C CYS A 90 0.25 3.06 -8.11
N HIS A 91 -0.98 2.75 -8.49
CA HIS A 91 -1.29 1.93 -9.65
C HIS A 91 -1.24 2.83 -10.88
N MET A 92 -0.23 2.61 -11.74
CA MET A 92 0.11 3.51 -12.83
C MET A 92 -0.81 3.37 -14.04
N ASP A 93 -1.42 2.20 -14.18
CA ASP A 93 -2.40 1.91 -15.23
C ASP A 93 -3.62 1.23 -14.59
N THR A 94 -4.74 1.92 -14.69
CA THR A 94 -6.06 1.53 -14.16
C THR A 94 -7.04 1.17 -15.27
N SER A 95 -6.59 1.03 -16.52
CA SER A 95 -7.46 0.75 -17.68
C SER A 95 -8.23 -0.56 -17.58
N GLN A 96 -7.68 -1.52 -16.83
CA GLN A 96 -8.27 -2.85 -16.61
C GLN A 96 -9.04 -2.95 -15.29
N TRP A 97 -9.23 -1.84 -14.57
CA TRP A 97 -10.02 -1.83 -13.35
C TRP A 97 -11.52 -1.86 -13.67
N ASP A 98 -12.30 -2.35 -12.71
CA ASP A 98 -13.75 -2.29 -12.77
C ASP A 98 -14.22 -0.84 -12.98
N LEU A 99 -15.13 -0.61 -13.93
CA LEU A 99 -15.65 0.72 -14.25
C LEU A 99 -16.32 1.39 -13.04
N ASP A 100 -16.88 0.60 -12.11
CA ASP A 100 -17.53 1.06 -10.88
C ASP A 100 -16.57 1.13 -9.67
N HIS A 101 -15.26 0.91 -9.90
CA HIS A 101 -14.26 0.97 -8.84
C HIS A 101 -14.34 2.33 -8.11
N VAL A 102 -14.37 2.27 -6.78
CA VAL A 102 -14.70 3.42 -5.92
C VAL A 102 -13.79 4.63 -6.16
N SER A 103 -12.54 4.41 -6.56
CA SER A 103 -11.58 5.47 -6.87
C SER A 103 -12.05 6.38 -8.00
N PHE A 104 -12.73 5.86 -9.03
CA PHE A 104 -13.17 6.64 -10.19
C PHE A 104 -14.26 7.65 -9.78
N ARG A 105 -15.15 7.24 -8.87
CA ARG A 105 -16.16 8.12 -8.28
C ARG A 105 -15.56 9.17 -7.34
N LEU A 106 -14.62 8.78 -6.48
CA LEU A 106 -14.01 9.68 -5.49
C LEU A 106 -13.10 10.73 -6.14
N LEU A 107 -12.29 10.31 -7.12
CA LEU A 107 -11.31 11.18 -7.79
C LEU A 107 -11.88 11.89 -9.02
N LYS A 108 -13.09 11.50 -9.48
CA LYS A 108 -13.73 12.00 -10.70
C LYS A 108 -12.86 11.81 -11.94
N ILE A 109 -12.34 10.60 -12.10
CA ILE A 109 -11.48 10.19 -13.22
C ILE A 109 -12.05 8.94 -13.89
N GLU A 110 -11.59 8.65 -15.09
CA GLU A 110 -11.97 7.47 -15.87
C GLU A 110 -10.88 6.38 -15.79
N PRO A 111 -11.23 5.10 -16.03
CA PRO A 111 -10.24 4.03 -16.14
C PRO A 111 -9.13 4.36 -17.14
N GLY A 112 -7.88 4.23 -16.71
CA GLY A 112 -6.70 4.46 -17.55
C GLY A 112 -6.36 5.94 -17.80
N SER A 113 -7.16 6.90 -17.34
CA SER A 113 -6.88 8.31 -17.57
C SER A 113 -5.74 8.84 -16.68
N CYS A 114 -5.63 8.33 -15.45
CA CYS A 114 -4.63 8.75 -14.47
C CYS A 114 -4.24 7.59 -13.53
N PRO A 115 -3.03 7.63 -12.93
CA PRO A 115 -2.66 6.76 -11.83
C PRO A 115 -3.55 6.95 -10.60
N VAL A 116 -3.80 5.88 -9.85
CA VAL A 116 -4.50 5.93 -8.57
C VAL A 116 -3.55 5.53 -7.45
N CYS A 117 -3.36 6.42 -6.48
CA CYS A 117 -2.50 6.19 -5.32
C CYS A 117 -3.32 6.06 -4.03
N HIS A 118 -2.88 5.19 -3.12
CA HIS A 118 -3.44 5.09 -1.79
C HIS A 118 -2.39 4.69 -0.74
N PHE A 119 -2.64 5.08 0.50
CA PHE A 119 -1.84 4.65 1.66
C PHE A 119 -2.34 3.32 2.21
N PHE A 120 -1.45 2.58 2.84
CA PHE A 120 -1.80 1.39 3.61
C PHE A 120 -1.98 1.76 5.09
N PRO A 121 -3.11 1.43 5.71
CA PRO A 121 -3.25 1.38 7.15
C PRO A 121 -2.14 0.59 7.87
N PRO A 122 -1.81 0.91 9.14
CA PRO A 122 -0.74 0.25 9.89
C PRO A 122 -0.89 -1.27 10.07
N ASP A 123 -2.11 -1.77 10.05
CA ASP A 123 -2.48 -3.17 10.21
C ASP A 123 -2.47 -3.95 8.88
N ASN A 124 -2.25 -3.27 7.76
CA ASN A 124 -2.11 -3.91 6.45
C ASN A 124 -0.68 -4.35 6.16
N LEU A 125 -0.56 -5.40 5.34
CA LEU A 125 0.73 -6.01 4.98
C LEU A 125 0.96 -5.90 3.47
N VAL A 126 2.16 -5.48 3.06
CA VAL A 126 2.58 -5.52 1.66
C VAL A 126 3.77 -6.46 1.53
N TRP A 127 3.55 -7.61 0.90
CA TRP A 127 4.62 -8.55 0.58
C TRP A 127 5.28 -8.11 -0.71
N VAL A 128 6.61 -8.06 -0.74
CA VAL A 128 7.38 -7.70 -1.93
C VAL A 128 8.46 -8.73 -2.19
N SER A 129 8.72 -8.98 -3.47
CA SER A 129 10.00 -9.54 -3.89
C SER A 129 10.93 -8.39 -4.22
N LEU A 130 12.02 -8.26 -3.47
CA LEU A 130 13.03 -7.27 -3.80
C LEU A 130 13.74 -7.67 -5.09
N SER A 131 13.87 -6.72 -6.00
CA SER A 131 14.78 -6.83 -7.13
C SER A 131 16.20 -6.74 -6.59
N ALA A 132 17.07 -7.68 -6.97
CA ALA A 132 18.50 -7.57 -6.74
C ALA A 132 19.09 -6.40 -7.54
#